data_AF-A0A4V1N1R4-F1
#
_entry.id   AF-A0A4V1N1R4-F1
#
_cell.length_a   1.000
_cell.length_b   1.000
_cell.length_c   1.000
_cell.angle_alpha   90.00
_cell.angle_beta   90.00
_cell.angle_gamma   90.00
#
_symmetry.space_group_name_H-M   'P 1'
#
loop_
_entity.id
_entity.type
_entity.pdbx_description
1 polymer ?
#
loop_
_entity_poly.entity_id
_entity_poly.type
_entity_poly.pdbx_seq_one_letter_code
_entity_poly.pdbx_strand_id
1 'polypeptide(L)'
;MKKYYHYTTEFKLEEIIESEKIKLAVASVGGKNEKACAWVSSNPQWENTATKYESDELGNYHKLTFDEQLEKYGCARIQVEPIGLIPWNKIKHLAKMDLTYAESMVKAGIEMGGKQSEWFGSLYPIGIERWIKAEVYKNGEWIEYDVFE
;
A
#
# COMPACT_ATOMS: atom_id res chain seq x y z
N MET A 1 13.16 -16.07 0.40
CA MET A 1 11.71 -16.02 0.70
C MET A 1 11.15 -14.70 0.18
N LYS A 2 9.91 -14.67 -0.33
CA LYS A 2 9.28 -13.43 -0.84
C LYS A 2 8.94 -12.51 0.33
N LYS A 3 9.28 -11.21 0.23
CA LYS A 3 8.99 -10.18 1.24
C LYS A 3 7.74 -9.39 0.84
N TYR A 4 7.06 -8.80 1.82
CA TYR A 4 5.82 -8.04 1.63
C TYR A 4 5.92 -6.71 2.36
N TYR A 5 5.46 -5.64 1.72
CA TYR A 5 5.66 -4.27 2.15
C TYR A 5 4.34 -3.51 2.09
N HIS A 6 3.95 -2.92 3.21
CA HIS A 6 2.97 -1.85 3.21
C HIS A 6 3.68 -0.54 2.91
N TYR A 7 3.37 0.09 1.77
CA TYR A 7 3.95 1.38 1.38
C TYR A 7 3.08 2.54 1.89
N THR A 8 3.73 3.57 2.42
CA THR A 8 3.07 4.74 3.01
C THR A 8 3.95 5.99 2.88
N THR A 9 3.45 7.15 3.31
CA THR A 9 4.24 8.38 3.42
C THR A 9 4.98 8.41 4.74
N GLU A 10 6.09 9.15 4.85
CA GLU A 10 6.85 9.24 6.11
C GLU A 10 5.98 9.80 7.25
N PHE A 11 5.16 10.81 6.96
CA PHE A 11 4.21 11.37 7.93
C PHE A 11 3.20 10.34 8.46
N LYS A 12 2.73 9.41 7.61
CA LYS A 12 1.76 8.39 8.03
C LYS A 12 2.41 7.19 8.70
N LEU A 13 3.72 7.03 8.60
CA LEU A 13 4.44 5.93 9.24
C LEU A 13 4.29 6.00 10.76
N GLU A 14 4.51 7.19 11.35
CA GLU A 14 4.38 7.41 12.79
C GLU A 14 2.94 7.09 13.26
N GLU A 15 1.92 7.62 12.58
CA GLU A 15 0.52 7.32 12.91
C GLU A 15 0.19 5.82 12.86
N ILE A 16 0.82 5.08 11.92
CA ILE A 16 0.64 3.64 11.80
C ILE A 16 1.28 2.94 12.99
N ILE A 17 2.53 3.28 13.32
CA ILE A 17 3.29 2.72 14.46
C ILE A 17 2.55 2.98 15.78
N GLU A 18 2.15 4.21 16.04
CA GLU A 18 1.39 4.58 17.26
C GLU A 18 0.07 3.81 17.39
N SER A 19 -0.55 3.46 16.26
CA SER A 19 -1.79 2.69 16.27
C SER A 19 -1.60 1.18 16.34
N GLU A 20 -0.34 0.72 16.29
CA GLU A 20 0.10 -0.68 16.31
C GLU A 20 -0.56 -1.57 15.23
N LYS A 21 -1.06 -0.95 14.15
CA LYS A 21 -1.74 -1.69 13.08
C LYS A 21 -1.77 -0.94 11.75
N ILE A 22 -1.53 -1.69 10.68
CA ILE A 22 -1.87 -1.26 9.33
C ILE A 22 -3.39 -1.42 9.20
N LYS A 23 -4.09 -0.29 9.20
CA LYS A 23 -5.56 -0.23 9.14
C LYS A 23 -6.07 -0.64 7.75
N LEU A 24 -7.34 -1.06 7.70
CA LEU A 24 -8.01 -1.37 6.45
C LEU A 24 -8.28 -0.09 5.65
N ALA A 25 -8.11 -0.14 4.33
CA ALA A 25 -8.43 0.95 3.41
C ALA A 25 -9.94 1.06 3.21
N VAL A 26 -10.60 1.90 4.01
CA VAL A 26 -12.07 2.07 4.00
C VAL A 26 -12.58 3.11 3.00
N ALA A 27 -11.73 4.07 2.60
CA ALA A 27 -12.13 5.23 1.79
C ALA A 27 -12.65 4.84 0.38
N SER A 28 -12.21 3.70 -0.15
CA SER A 28 -12.57 3.22 -1.49
C SER A 28 -13.60 2.10 -1.48
N VAL A 29 -14.19 1.78 -0.33
CA VAL A 29 -15.19 0.71 -0.20
C VAL A 29 -16.57 1.27 -0.51
N GLY A 30 -17.14 0.89 -1.65
CA GLY A 30 -18.43 1.40 -2.12
C GLY A 30 -19.57 0.39 -2.05
N GLY A 31 -19.26 -0.91 -2.14
CA GLY A 31 -20.27 -1.97 -2.15
C GLY A 31 -20.88 -2.25 -0.77
N LYS A 32 -22.20 -2.47 -0.71
CA LYS A 32 -22.94 -2.81 0.52
C LYS A 32 -22.33 -3.99 1.30
N ASN A 33 -21.74 -4.96 0.59
CA ASN A 33 -21.13 -6.15 1.19
C ASN A 33 -19.62 -6.20 0.97
N GLU A 34 -19.04 -5.14 0.41
CA GLU A 34 -17.63 -5.05 0.14
C GLU A 34 -16.85 -4.89 1.44
N LYS A 35 -15.73 -5.60 1.56
CA LYS A 35 -14.86 -5.57 2.73
C LYS A 35 -13.61 -4.78 2.41
N ALA A 36 -13.28 -3.84 3.29
CA ALA A 36 -12.00 -3.14 3.25
C ALA A 36 -10.83 -4.13 3.43
N CYS A 37 -9.68 -3.80 2.84
CA CYS A 37 -8.47 -4.61 2.94
C CYS A 37 -7.29 -3.74 3.42
N ALA A 38 -6.36 -4.34 4.16
CA ALA A 38 -5.02 -3.80 4.37
C ALA A 38 -4.13 -4.25 3.21
N TRP A 39 -3.51 -3.32 2.51
CA TRP A 39 -2.78 -3.59 1.27
C TRP A 39 -1.27 -3.70 1.49
N VAL A 40 -0.65 -4.69 0.84
CA VAL A 40 0.80 -4.85 0.78
C VAL A 40 1.23 -5.26 -0.62
N SER A 41 2.46 -4.92 -0.99
CA SER A 41 3.07 -5.33 -2.25
C SER A 41 4.31 -6.16 -1.99
N SER A 42 4.64 -7.02 -2.93
CA SER A 42 5.89 -7.78 -2.91
C SER A 42 6.98 -7.17 -3.79
N ASN A 43 6.70 -6.04 -4.42
CA ASN A 43 7.70 -5.20 -5.06
C ASN A 43 8.68 -4.68 -3.99
N PRO A 44 9.99 -4.95 -4.11
CA PRO A 44 10.98 -4.52 -3.10
C PRO A 44 11.52 -3.10 -3.31
N GLN A 45 11.14 -2.41 -4.40
CA GLN A 45 11.61 -1.07 -4.71
C GLN A 45 10.61 -0.03 -4.23
N TRP A 46 9.46 0.05 -4.90
CA TRP A 46 8.34 0.92 -4.54
C TRP A 46 7.11 0.42 -5.30
N GLU A 47 5.95 0.37 -4.65
CA GLU A 47 4.69 0.07 -5.33
C GLU A 47 4.14 1.33 -5.98
N ASN A 48 4.21 1.41 -7.31
CA ASN A 48 3.77 2.59 -8.06
C ASN A 48 2.31 2.97 -7.82
N THR A 49 1.46 2.03 -7.42
CA THR A 49 0.06 2.31 -7.05
C THR A 49 -0.10 2.98 -5.68
N ALA A 50 0.95 3.04 -4.86
CA ALA A 50 0.96 3.74 -3.57
C ALA A 50 1.27 5.25 -3.70
N THR A 51 1.81 5.68 -4.85
CA THR A 51 2.11 7.09 -5.12
C THR A 51 0.85 7.95 -5.11
N LYS A 52 0.93 9.13 -4.46
CA LYS A 52 -0.21 10.02 -4.28
C LYS A 52 -0.58 10.76 -5.57
N TYR A 53 -1.85 11.16 -5.62
CA TYR A 53 -2.37 12.13 -6.56
C TYR A 53 -2.48 13.48 -5.86
N GLU A 54 -2.24 14.55 -6.61
CA GLU A 54 -2.34 15.92 -6.15
C GLU A 54 -3.18 16.72 -7.14
N SER A 55 -3.98 17.65 -6.62
CA SER A 55 -4.69 18.61 -7.44
C SER A 55 -3.79 19.81 -7.73
N ASP A 56 -3.75 20.26 -8.98
CA ASP A 56 -3.16 21.56 -9.32
C ASP A 56 -4.08 22.73 -8.87
N GLU A 57 -3.62 23.97 -9.05
CA GLU A 57 -4.38 25.19 -8.71
C GLU A 57 -5.70 25.32 -9.49
N LEU A 58 -5.83 24.61 -10.61
CA LEU A 58 -7.03 24.58 -11.46
C LEU A 58 -7.97 23.42 -11.10
N GLY A 59 -7.60 22.60 -10.12
CA GLY A 59 -8.37 21.44 -9.65
C GLY A 59 -8.17 20.16 -10.46
N ASN A 60 -7.21 20.12 -11.39
CA ASN A 60 -6.88 18.89 -12.12
C ASN A 60 -6.01 17.99 -11.25
N TYR A 61 -6.38 16.71 -11.17
CA TYR A 61 -5.57 15.72 -10.46
C TYR A 61 -4.51 15.15 -11.38
N HIS A 62 -3.26 15.18 -10.93
CA HIS A 62 -2.16 14.46 -11.55
C HIS A 62 -1.56 13.50 -10.54
N LYS A 63 -0.98 12.41 -11.05
CA LYS A 63 -0.21 11.48 -10.24
C LYS A 63 1.20 12.05 -10.09
N LEU A 64 1.75 11.99 -8.88
CA LEU A 64 3.15 12.29 -8.68
C LEU A 64 4.05 11.25 -9.33
N THR A 65 5.24 11.68 -9.75
CA THR A 65 6.40 10.82 -9.98
C THR A 65 6.94 10.28 -8.65
N PHE A 66 7.84 9.31 -8.71
CA PHE A 66 8.51 8.83 -7.49
C PHE A 66 9.32 9.94 -6.81
N ASP A 67 10.04 10.76 -7.59
CA ASP A 67 10.86 11.84 -7.06
C ASP A 67 10.01 12.93 -6.39
N GLU A 68 8.88 13.32 -7.01
CA GLU A 68 7.94 14.28 -6.41
C GLU A 68 7.28 13.71 -5.15
N GLN A 69 6.91 12.42 -5.14
CA GLN A 69 6.38 11.73 -3.96
C GLN A 69 7.40 11.75 -2.82
N LEU A 70 8.67 11.45 -3.13
CA LEU A 70 9.77 11.43 -2.17
C LEU A 70 10.02 12.83 -1.61
N GLU A 71 10.08 13.84 -2.46
CA GLU A 71 10.32 15.23 -2.06
C GLU A 71 9.19 15.79 -1.18
N LYS A 72 7.93 15.56 -1.58
CA LYS A 72 6.77 16.17 -0.90
C LYS A 72 6.29 15.42 0.34
N TYR A 73 6.30 14.10 0.30
CA TYR A 73 5.66 13.27 1.33
C TYR A 73 6.60 12.22 1.95
N GLY A 74 7.79 12.06 1.39
CA GLY A 74 8.66 10.94 1.70
C GLY A 74 8.08 9.61 1.22
N CYS A 75 8.93 8.58 1.33
CA CYS A 75 8.57 7.20 1.00
C CYS A 75 8.94 6.32 2.19
N ALA A 76 7.93 5.71 2.80
CA ALA A 76 8.09 4.78 3.91
C ALA A 76 7.51 3.42 3.55
N ARG A 77 8.01 2.37 4.21
CA ARG A 77 7.41 1.05 4.14
C ARG A 77 7.52 0.27 5.44
N ILE A 78 6.57 -0.63 5.65
CA ILE A 78 6.61 -1.62 6.74
C ILE A 78 6.71 -2.99 6.09
N GLN A 79 7.80 -3.71 6.37
CA GLN A 79 7.91 -5.11 5.99
C GLN A 79 7.06 -5.96 6.93
N VAL A 80 6.24 -6.86 6.39
CA VAL A 80 5.35 -7.73 7.17
C VAL A 80 5.55 -9.20 6.87
N GLU A 81 5.17 -10.03 7.82
CA GLU A 81 5.11 -11.48 7.66
C GLU A 81 4.01 -11.91 6.65
N PRO A 82 4.22 -13.03 5.93
CA PRO A 82 3.29 -13.51 4.91
C PRO A 82 1.95 -14.06 5.45
N ILE A 83 1.77 -14.13 6.77
CA ILE A 83 0.64 -14.79 7.42
C ILE A 83 -0.69 -14.12 7.00
N GLY A 84 -1.67 -14.89 6.52
CA GLY A 84 -2.99 -14.33 6.18
C GLY A 84 -3.00 -13.28 5.05
N LEU A 85 -1.91 -13.15 4.27
CA LEU A 85 -1.88 -12.35 3.05
C LEU A 85 -2.49 -13.12 1.89
N ILE A 86 -3.41 -12.49 1.19
CA ILE A 86 -4.18 -13.08 0.10
C ILE A 86 -3.79 -12.36 -1.20
N PRO A 87 -3.37 -13.08 -2.25
CA PRO A 87 -3.03 -12.46 -3.53
C PRO A 87 -4.26 -11.81 -4.18
N TRP A 88 -4.03 -10.77 -4.98
CA TRP A 88 -5.09 -9.99 -5.63
C TRP A 88 -6.15 -10.84 -6.35
N ASN A 89 -5.72 -11.87 -7.09
CA ASN A 89 -6.61 -12.75 -7.85
C ASN A 89 -7.64 -13.48 -6.99
N LYS A 90 -7.38 -13.65 -5.69
CA LYS A 90 -8.31 -14.25 -4.73
C LYS A 90 -9.01 -13.19 -3.88
N ILE A 91 -8.28 -12.18 -3.40
CA ILE A 91 -8.82 -11.24 -2.42
C ILE A 91 -9.97 -10.41 -2.98
N LYS A 92 -9.96 -10.05 -4.27
CA LYS A 92 -11.06 -9.30 -4.90
C LYS A 92 -12.42 -10.01 -4.76
N HIS A 93 -12.43 -11.34 -4.81
CA HIS A 93 -13.63 -12.15 -4.62
C HIS A 93 -13.99 -12.28 -3.13
N LEU A 94 -13.02 -12.53 -2.26
CA LEU A 94 -13.25 -12.69 -0.82
C LEU A 94 -13.68 -11.39 -0.13
N ALA A 95 -13.17 -10.26 -0.62
CA ALA A 95 -13.56 -8.91 -0.24
C ALA A 95 -14.91 -8.50 -0.87
N LYS A 96 -15.48 -9.31 -1.77
CA LYS A 96 -16.73 -9.01 -2.48
C LYS A 96 -16.69 -7.66 -3.20
N MET A 97 -15.54 -7.33 -3.80
CA MET A 97 -15.41 -6.16 -4.65
C MET A 97 -16.30 -6.28 -5.88
N ASP A 98 -16.77 -5.15 -6.39
CA ASP A 98 -17.31 -5.11 -7.75
C ASP A 98 -16.21 -5.51 -8.74
N LEU A 99 -16.45 -6.54 -9.54
CA LEU A 99 -15.40 -7.10 -10.41
C LEU A 99 -15.07 -6.18 -11.59
N THR A 100 -16.02 -5.36 -12.04
CA THR A 100 -15.78 -4.36 -13.09
C THR A 100 -14.87 -3.26 -12.55
N TYR A 101 -15.11 -2.81 -11.32
CA TYR A 101 -14.24 -1.87 -10.62
C TYR A 101 -12.87 -2.48 -10.31
N ALA A 102 -12.81 -3.73 -9.87
CA ALA A 102 -11.53 -4.41 -9.65
C ALA A 102 -10.72 -4.51 -10.96
N GLU A 103 -11.36 -4.73 -12.10
CA GLU A 103 -10.70 -4.70 -13.40
C GLU A 103 -10.22 -3.29 -13.79
N SER A 104 -10.97 -2.23 -13.49
CA SER A 104 -10.52 -0.87 -13.73
C SER A 104 -9.33 -0.49 -12.85
N MET A 105 -9.31 -0.92 -11.58
CA MET A 105 -8.16 -0.77 -10.69
C MET A 105 -6.90 -1.45 -11.25
N VAL A 106 -7.05 -2.66 -11.81
CA VAL A 106 -5.93 -3.35 -12.45
C VAL A 106 -5.41 -2.57 -13.65
N LYS A 107 -6.29 -2.09 -14.53
CA LYS A 107 -5.89 -1.30 -15.71
C LYS A 107 -5.15 -0.03 -15.30
N ALA A 108 -5.73 0.75 -14.39
CA ALA A 108 -5.09 1.95 -13.86
C ALA A 108 -3.74 1.64 -13.19
N GLY A 109 -3.67 0.58 -12.39
CA GLY A 109 -2.42 0.18 -11.74
C GLY A 109 -1.33 -0.28 -12.72
N ILE A 110 -1.71 -0.92 -13.84
CA ILE A 110 -0.76 -1.28 -14.91
C ILE A 110 -0.28 -0.02 -15.65
N GLU A 111 -1.16 0.93 -15.97
CA GLU A 111 -0.81 2.21 -16.58
C GLU A 111 0.15 3.01 -15.68
N MET A 112 0.01 2.86 -14.36
CA MET A 112 0.90 3.41 -13.36
C MET A 112 2.26 2.70 -13.25
N GLY A 113 2.48 1.59 -13.97
CA GLY A 113 3.68 0.76 -13.88
C GLY A 113 3.68 -0.25 -12.73
N GLY A 114 2.53 -0.49 -12.11
CA GLY A 114 2.33 -1.54 -11.10
C GLY A 114 2.15 -2.92 -11.73
N LYS A 115 2.34 -3.96 -10.93
CA LYS A 115 2.14 -5.35 -11.36
C LYS A 115 1.16 -6.06 -10.43
N GLN A 116 0.02 -6.45 -10.97
CA GLN A 116 -1.04 -7.13 -10.22
C GLN A 116 -0.57 -8.39 -9.47
N SER A 117 0.39 -9.13 -10.01
CA SER A 117 0.96 -10.33 -9.37
C SER A 117 1.80 -10.01 -8.12
N GLU A 118 2.12 -8.73 -7.90
CA GLU A 118 2.83 -8.24 -6.74
C GLU A 118 1.88 -7.77 -5.63
N TRP A 119 0.58 -7.63 -5.89
CA TRP A 119 -0.41 -7.09 -4.96
C TRP A 119 -1.05 -8.17 -4.08
N PHE A 120 -1.09 -7.90 -2.79
CA PHE A 120 -1.68 -8.74 -1.76
C PHE A 120 -2.46 -7.88 -0.79
N GLY A 121 -3.41 -8.49 -0.09
CA GLY A 121 -4.05 -7.82 1.04
C GLY A 121 -4.44 -8.76 2.16
N SER A 122 -4.90 -8.17 3.26
CA SER A 122 -5.54 -8.85 4.36
C SER A 122 -6.94 -8.29 4.59
N LEU A 123 -7.90 -9.17 4.91
CA LEU A 123 -9.26 -8.76 5.30
C LEU A 123 -9.34 -8.28 6.76
N TYR A 124 -8.21 -8.30 7.46
CA TYR A 124 -8.06 -7.84 8.83
C TYR A 124 -6.92 -6.83 8.89
N PRO A 125 -6.93 -5.88 9.85
CA PRO A 125 -5.76 -5.06 10.13
C PRO A 125 -4.53 -5.94 10.34
N ILE A 126 -3.37 -5.50 9.87
CA ILE A 126 -2.10 -6.20 10.12
C ILE A 126 -1.50 -5.57 11.37
N GLY A 127 -1.58 -6.27 12.50
CA GLY A 127 -1.04 -5.79 13.76
C GLY A 127 0.48 -5.80 13.81
N ILE A 128 1.04 -5.02 14.74
CA ILE A 128 2.48 -4.83 14.94
C ILE A 128 3.23 -6.14 15.19
N GLU A 129 2.57 -7.15 15.77
CA GLU A 129 3.14 -8.48 16.02
C GLU A 129 3.53 -9.25 14.75
N ARG A 130 3.12 -8.73 13.59
CA ARG A 130 3.42 -9.29 12.27
C ARG A 130 4.36 -8.40 11.46
N TRP A 131 4.82 -7.29 12.02
CA TRP A 131 5.77 -6.41 11.36
C TRP A 131 7.17 -6.92 11.64
N ILE A 132 8.05 -6.76 10.66
CA ILE A 132 9.47 -7.16 10.77
C ILE A 132 10.32 -5.93 10.99
N LYS A 133 10.09 -4.88 10.19
CA LYS A 133 10.75 -3.58 10.32
C LYS A 133 10.02 -2.50 9.54
N ALA A 134 10.22 -1.26 9.94
CA ALA A 134 9.87 -0.07 9.19
C ALA A 134 11.14 0.51 8.55
N GLU A 135 11.01 1.04 7.33
CA GLU A 135 12.10 1.66 6.59
C GLU A 135 11.61 2.94 5.92
N VAL A 136 12.49 3.93 5.81
CA VAL A 136 12.28 5.18 5.04
C VAL A 136 13.29 5.26 3.91
N TYR A 137 12.91 5.82 2.77
CA TYR A 137 13.78 5.93 1.62
C TYR A 137 14.56 7.24 1.68
N LYS A 138 15.89 7.17 1.85
CA LYS A 138 16.77 8.34 1.94
C LYS A 138 18.05 8.09 1.15
N ASN A 139 18.52 9.10 0.43
CA ASN A 139 19.77 9.06 -0.35
C ASN A 139 19.87 7.86 -1.32
N GLY A 140 18.74 7.43 -1.90
CA GLY A 140 18.70 6.32 -2.86
C GLY A 140 18.57 4.93 -2.22
N GLU A 141 18.46 4.83 -0.90
CA GLU A 141 18.43 3.55 -0.18
C GLU A 141 17.29 3.49 0.84
N TRP A 142 16.84 2.27 1.14
CA TRP A 142 15.91 2.00 2.24
C TRP A 142 16.71 1.92 3.55
N ILE A 143 16.49 2.89 4.43
CA ILE A 143 17.14 2.99 5.74
C ILE A 143 16.15 2.52 6.80
N GLU A 144 16.64 1.69 7.73
CA GLU A 144 15.87 1.23 8.87
C GLU A 144 15.39 2.42 9.72
N TYR A 145 14.09 2.43 10.00
CA TYR A 145 13.44 3.41 10.85
C TYR A 145 13.15 2.82 12.24
N ASP A 146 12.64 1.59 12.26
CA ASP A 146 12.34 0.84 13.48
C ASP A 146 12.34 -0.67 13.19
N VAL A 147 12.64 -1.49 14.20
CA VAL A 147 12.64 -2.96 14.13
C VAL A 147 11.68 -3.50 15.19
N PHE A 148 10.81 -4.40 14.76
CA PHE A 148 9.79 -4.98 15.63
C PHE A 148 10.22 -6.43 15.93
N GLU A 149 10.58 -6.68 17.20
CA GLU A 149 10.98 -8.00 17.73
C GLU A 149 9.78 -8.84 18.18
#